data_AF-A0A378INN4-F1
#
_entry.id   AF-A0A378INN4-F1
#
_cell.length_a   1.000
_cell.length_b   1.000
_cell.length_c   1.000
_cell.angle_alpha   90.00
_cell.angle_beta   90.00
_cell.angle_gamma   90.00
#
_symmetry.space_group_name_H-M   'P 1'
#
loop_
_entity.id
_entity.type
_entity.pdbx_description
1 polymer ?
#
loop_
_entity_poly.entity_id
_entity_poly.type
_entity_poly.pdbx_seq_one_letter_code
_entity_poly.pdbx_strand_id
1 'polypeptide(L)' 'MNLIMDKEQIIQSPVGLKPHVVLLGAGASMVSFPCGDANGNRLPVMNNLIEIVHLEEILKKHHLNPTVNFEKIYRLINIL' A
#
# COMPACT_ATOMS: atom_id res chain seq x y z
N MET A 1 -30.75 -10.60 -1.88
CA MET A 1 -30.13 -11.23 -0.70
C MET A 1 -28.85 -10.45 -0.41
N ASN A 2 -28.85 -9.56 0.59
CA ASN A 2 -27.63 -8.84 0.97
C ASN A 2 -26.76 -9.78 1.80
N LEU A 3 -25.67 -10.26 1.20
CA LEU A 3 -24.61 -10.96 1.92
C LEU A 3 -23.87 -9.92 2.76
N ILE A 4 -24.15 -9.89 4.06
CA ILE A 4 -23.28 -9.23 5.03
C ILE A 4 -22.09 -10.17 5.20
N MET A 5 -21.01 -9.92 4.45
CA MET A 5 -19.76 -10.65 4.63
C MET A 5 -19.00 -10.04 5.82
N ASP A 6 -18.48 -10.91 6.67
CA ASP A 6 -17.57 -10.51 7.73
C ASP A 6 -16.22 -10.03 7.15
N LYS A 7 -15.55 -9.14 7.88
CA LYS A 7 -14.26 -8.54 7.49
C LYS A 7 -13.20 -9.61 7.21
N GLU A 8 -13.16 -10.66 8.02
CA GLU A 8 -12.18 -11.74 7.87
C GLU A 8 -12.42 -12.53 6.58
N GLN A 9 -13.68 -12.78 6.21
CA GLN A 9 -14.03 -13.47 4.97
C GLN A 9 -13.68 -12.65 3.72
N ILE A 10 -13.84 -11.32 3.76
CA ILE A 10 -13.45 -10.43 2.66
C ILE A 10 -11.92 -10.42 2.45
N ILE A 11 -11.15 -10.50 3.55
CA ILE A 11 -9.68 -10.55 3.49
C ILE A 11 -9.21 -11.90 2.92
N GLN A 12 -9.84 -13.00 3.34
CA GLN A 12 -9.44 -14.36 2.93
C GLN A 12 -9.91 -14.72 1.52
N SER A 13 -11.05 -14.18 1.08
CA SER A 13 -11.58 -14.36 -0.26
C SER A 13 -12.14 -13.04 -0.75
N PRO A 14 -11.32 -12.22 -1.45
CA PRO A 14 -11.79 -10.99 -2.06
C PRO A 14 -12.73 -11.36 -3.22
N VAL A 15 -14.01 -11.59 -2.91
CA VAL A 15 -15.02 -11.97 -3.91
C VAL A 15 -15.32 -10.74 -4.78
N GLY A 16 -14.84 -10.80 -6.03
CA GLY A 16 -15.02 -9.75 -7.03
C GLY A 16 -13.73 -8.95 -7.23
N LEU A 17 -13.01 -9.29 -8.30
CA LEU A 17 -11.88 -8.56 -8.91
C LEU A 17 -12.30 -7.15 -9.36
N LYS A 18 -12.80 -6.33 -8.43
CA LYS A 18 -13.03 -4.93 -8.70
C LYS A 18 -11.65 -4.28 -8.86
N PRO A 19 -11.46 -3.38 -9.83
CA PRO A 19 -10.20 -2.67 -9.98
C PRO A 19 -9.81 -2.08 -8.64
N HIS A 20 -8.68 -2.52 -8.09
CA HIS A 20 -8.16 -1.90 -6.89
C HIS A 20 -7.69 -0.49 -7.29
N VAL A 21 -7.91 0.49 -6.43
CA VAL A 21 -7.36 1.85 -6.60
C VAL A 21 -6.60 2.18 -5.33
N VAL A 22 -5.32 2.49 -5.47
CA VAL A 22 -4.48 3.01 -4.38
C VAL A 22 -4.34 4.51 -4.56
N LEU A 23 -5.01 5.26 -3.69
CA LEU A 23 -4.82 6.70 -3.58
C LEU A 23 -3.80 6.97 -2.47
N LEU A 24 -2.61 7.41 -2.88
CA LEU A 24 -1.55 7.77 -1.96
C LEU A 24 -1.33 9.29 -1.98
N GLY A 25 -1.53 9.94 -0.84
CA GLY A 25 -1.40 11.39 -0.70
C GLY A 25 -0.57 11.76 0.51
N ALA A 26 0.63 12.31 0.27
CA ALA A 26 1.39 13.06 1.27
C ALA A 26 2.38 14.05 0.63
N GLY A 27 2.29 14.30 -0.68
CA GLY A 27 3.28 15.12 -1.40
C GLY A 27 3.37 16.56 -0.86
N ALA A 28 2.22 17.24 -0.72
CA ALA A 28 2.18 18.56 -0.13
C ALA A 28 2.62 18.54 1.34
N SER A 29 2.18 17.54 2.10
CA SER A 29 2.58 17.36 3.51
C SER A 29 4.09 17.12 3.65
N MET A 30 4.73 16.37 2.75
CA MET A 30 6.18 16.15 2.77
C MET A 30 6.98 17.42 2.50
N VAL A 31 6.44 18.33 1.66
CA VAL A 31 7.06 19.64 1.42
C VAL A 31 6.90 20.54 2.64
N SER A 32 5.71 20.54 3.26
CA SER A 32 5.42 21.35 4.45
C SER A 32 6.10 20.82 5.73
N PHE A 33 6.35 19.52 5.80
CA PHE A 33 6.88 18.80 6.95
C PHE A 33 8.10 17.95 6.54
N PRO A 34 9.23 18.58 6.16
CA PRO A 34 10.40 17.87 5.64
C PRO A 34 11.05 16.94 6.67
N CYS A 35 10.83 17.20 7.96
CA CYS A 35 11.33 16.40 9.07
C CYS A 35 10.31 15.35 9.56
N GLY A 36 9.19 15.16 8.86
CA GLY A 36 8.12 14.28 9.28
C GLY A 36 7.02 14.96 10.10
N ASP A 37 6.08 14.17 10.61
CA ASP A 37 4.96 14.64 11.42
C ASP A 37 5.39 15.26 12.77
N ALA A 38 4.42 15.66 13.60
CA ALA A 38 4.69 16.25 14.91
C ALA A 38 5.50 15.34 15.87
N ASN A 39 5.60 14.04 15.57
CA ASN A 39 6.36 13.05 16.33
C ASN A 39 7.69 12.67 15.65
N GLY A 40 8.05 13.31 14.54
CA GLY A 40 9.24 12.99 13.76
C GLY A 40 9.11 11.77 12.85
N ASN A 41 7.89 11.24 12.66
CA ASN A 41 7.69 10.12 11.73
C ASN A 41 7.73 10.65 10.29
N ARG A 42 8.56 10.04 9.45
CA ARG A 42 8.59 10.33 8.00
C ARG A 42 7.24 10.03 7.37
N LEU A 43 6.77 10.88 6.46
CA LEU A 43 5.48 10.65 5.82
C LEU A 43 5.62 9.68 4.62
N PRO A 44 4.66 8.77 4.44
CA PRO A 44 4.66 7.83 3.34
C PRO A 44 4.26 8.52 2.03
N VAL A 45 5.13 8.44 1.03
CA VAL A 45 4.91 8.80 -0.38
C VAL A 45 5.27 7.62 -1.27
N MET A 46 4.95 7.68 -2.56
CA MET A 46 5.04 6.50 -3.44
C MET A 46 6.45 5.87 -3.47
N ASN A 47 7.48 6.71 -3.38
CA ASN A 47 8.87 6.28 -3.40
C ASN A 47 9.34 5.55 -2.13
N ASN A 48 8.78 5.87 -0.95
CA ASN A 48 9.23 5.32 0.34
C ASN A 48 8.13 4.53 1.07
N LEU A 49 6.96 4.33 0.44
CA LEU A 49 5.80 3.71 1.07
C LEU A 49 6.15 2.36 1.72
N ILE A 50 6.85 1.50 0.97
CA ILE A 50 7.23 0.16 1.41
C ILE A 50 8.02 0.22 2.72
N GLU A 51 8.99 1.13 2.79
CA GLU A 51 9.85 1.34 3.97
C GLU A 51 9.06 1.88 5.15
N ILE A 52 8.25 2.93 4.95
CA ILE A 52 7.55 3.61 6.04
C ILE A 52 6.46 2.73 6.66
N VAL A 53 5.80 1.90 5.86
CA VAL A 53 4.72 1.01 6.34
C VAL A 53 5.15 -0.45 6.51
N HIS A 54 6.45 -0.73 6.42
CA HIS A 54 7.07 -2.03 6.71
C HIS A 54 6.52 -3.19 5.85
N LEU A 55 6.38 -2.97 4.55
CA LEU A 55 5.85 -3.98 3.61
C LEU A 55 6.93 -4.93 3.06
N GLU A 56 8.18 -4.80 3.47
CA GLU A 56 9.30 -5.56 2.89
C GLU A 56 9.11 -7.07 3.08
N GLU A 57 8.77 -7.51 4.29
CA GLU A 57 8.66 -8.93 4.61
C GLU A 57 7.49 -9.59 3.89
N ILE A 58 6.36 -8.90 3.77
CA ILE A 58 5.20 -9.41 3.01
C ILE A 58 5.52 -9.48 1.52
N LEU A 59 6.19 -8.48 0.95
CA LEU A 59 6.57 -8.49 -0.46
C LEU A 59 7.58 -9.61 -0.75
N LYS A 60 8.60 -9.79 0.10
CA LYS A 60 9.58 -10.88 -0.03
C LYS A 60 8.91 -12.24 0.05
N LYS A 61 7.97 -12.44 0.98
CA LYS A 61 7.18 -13.68 1.12
C LYS A 61 6.45 -14.05 -0.18
N HIS A 62 6.06 -13.06 -0.98
CA HIS A 62 5.40 -13.23 -2.27
C HIS A 62 6.36 -13.11 -3.47
N HIS A 63 7.67 -13.19 -3.26
CA HIS A 63 8.70 -13.11 -4.31
C HIS A 63 8.70 -11.79 -5.10
N LEU A 64 8.23 -10.71 -4.48
CA LEU A 64 8.24 -9.36 -5.05
C LEU A 64 9.45 -8.58 -4.52
N ASN A 65 10.08 -7.78 -5.38
CA ASN A 65 11.21 -6.95 -4.98
C ASN A 65 10.75 -5.77 -4.12
N PRO A 66 11.14 -5.65 -2.83
CA PRO A 66 10.68 -4.58 -1.95
C PRO A 66 11.42 -3.25 -2.15
N THR A 67 12.50 -3.21 -2.95
CA THR A 67 13.32 -1.99 -3.11
C THR A 67 12.86 -1.08 -4.24
N VAL A 68 11.86 -1.51 -5.02
CA VAL A 68 11.31 -0.70 -6.11
C VAL A 68 10.21 0.22 -5.60
N ASN A 69 9.96 1.30 -6.33
CA ASN A 69 8.78 2.13 -6.10
C ASN A 69 7.50 1.27 -6.13
N PHE A 70 6.59 1.50 -5.17
CA PHE A 70 5.38 0.70 -4.98
C PHE A 70 4.48 0.61 -6.23
N GLU A 71 4.45 1.64 -7.07
CA GLU A 71 3.70 1.65 -8.33
C GLU A 71 4.11 0.50 -9.26
N LYS A 72 5.39 0.13 -9.29
CA LYS A 72 5.88 -1.00 -10.10
C LYS A 72 5.30 -2.33 -9.61
N ILE A 73 5.27 -2.53 -8.30
CA ILE A 73 4.66 -3.73 -7.68
C ILE A 73 3.17 -3.76 -7.97
N TYR A 74 2.49 -2.63 -7.76
CA TYR A 74 1.06 -2.51 -7.98
C TYR A 74 0.66 -2.86 -9.41
N ARG A 75 1.43 -2.37 -10.40
CA ARG A 75 1.22 -2.68 -11.81
C ARG A 75 1.41 -4.17 -12.13
N LEU A 76 2.32 -4.86 -11.45
CA LEU A 76 2.54 -6.31 -11.65
C LEU A 76 1.35 -7.14 -11.16
N ILE A 77 0.77 -6.76 -10.03
CA ILE A 77 -0.34 -7.52 -9.40
C ILE A 77 -1.66 -7.28 -10.14
N ASN A 78 -1.86 -6.10 -10.74
CA ASN A 78 -3.10 -5.72 -11.42
C ASN A 78 -3.15 -6.09 -12.92
N ILE A 79 -2.20 -6.90 -13.41
CA ILE A 79 -2.17 -7.43 -14.80
C ILE A 79 -2.51 -8.93 -14.84
N LEU A 80 -2.72 -9.58 -13.69
CA LEU A 80 -3.27 -10.93 -13.58
C LEU A 80 -4.79 -10.89 -13.34
#